data_AF-A0A932NMQ5-F1
#
_entry.id   AF-A0A932NMQ5-F1
#
_cell.length_a   1.000
_cell.length_b   1.000
_cell.length_c   1.000
_cell.angle_alpha   90.00
_cell.angle_beta   90.00
_cell.angle_gamma   90.00
#
_symmetry.space_group_name_H-M   'P 1'
#
loop_
_entity.id
_entity.type
_entity.pdbx_description
1 polymer ?
#
loop_
_entity_poly.entity_id
_entity_poly.type
_entity_poly.pdbx_seq_one_letter_code
_entity_poly.pdbx_strand_id
1 'polypeptide(L)'
;MKQDQGPETKRLTADLLALVRQFIPRHDGTDVVWGFWLREGRSWSRVTARRYRGTYFIAGGDAETITHPERGHGEYPENPERLRSWLHGLRLWKAEAARDPVGAQADLLRRLPLSMRRGVLLRRDVKALLPDWLPLERELSSSERIAILEILDREDPGPIVEMTAAKFFNYCRAAYQANPRTFQSQGFKRGLAGRDYYKRYADGRDGGLQALEPRSTEAFRRWFDSEERSGAHPWEIYRGGNSTHIDLSVGRHPAGGWSVALAAFSSSRLVETCRIALALDKARLPFCLAHRESYKKRLLEEDWVGVVPEDSEIRYAWHDFPREWDVADCIRLQWIFEANPGRNRALRSKLRHLISWLPERMSAHPLRIALPGVERSRNPAPAAPGPRQT
;
A
#
# COMPACT_ATOMS: atom_id res chain seq x y z
N MET A 1 -27.68 -17.82 -31.74
CA MET A 1 -26.61 -17.45 -32.69
C MET A 1 -25.79 -16.33 -32.06
N LYS A 2 -24.61 -16.64 -31.50
CA LYS A 2 -23.66 -15.61 -31.05
C LYS A 2 -23.06 -15.00 -32.32
N GLN A 3 -23.22 -13.69 -32.51
CA GLN A 3 -22.59 -12.96 -33.61
C GLN A 3 -21.09 -13.22 -33.57
N ASP A 4 -20.53 -13.56 -34.73
CA ASP A 4 -19.09 -13.70 -34.93
C ASP A 4 -18.49 -12.30 -34.71
N GLN A 5 -17.88 -12.08 -33.54
CA GLN A 5 -17.23 -10.81 -33.21
C GLN A 5 -16.16 -10.54 -34.28
N GLY A 6 -16.26 -9.37 -34.93
CA GLY A 6 -15.70 -9.14 -36.26
C GLY A 6 -14.20 -9.51 -36.40
N PRO A 7 -13.77 -10.20 -37.48
CA PRO A 7 -12.39 -10.64 -37.69
C PRO A 7 -11.35 -9.51 -37.61
N GLU A 8 -11.78 -8.26 -37.78
CA GLU A 8 -10.95 -7.08 -37.63
C GLU A 8 -10.50 -6.79 -36.19
N THR A 9 -11.39 -6.86 -35.19
CA THR A 9 -11.04 -6.53 -33.80
C THR A 9 -10.04 -7.52 -33.24
N LYS A 10 -10.23 -8.81 -33.53
CA LYS A 10 -9.28 -9.88 -33.23
C LYS A 10 -7.89 -9.61 -33.83
N ARG A 11 -7.82 -9.21 -35.10
CA ARG A 11 -6.56 -8.85 -35.77
C ARG A 11 -5.89 -7.66 -35.10
N LEU A 12 -6.64 -6.59 -34.83
CA LEU A 12 -6.12 -5.39 -34.16
C LEU A 12 -5.61 -5.70 -32.75
N THR A 13 -6.29 -6.56 -32.00
CA THR A 13 -5.82 -7.03 -30.69
C THR A 13 -4.50 -7.80 -30.82
N ALA A 14 -4.37 -8.69 -31.81
CA ALA A 14 -3.13 -9.42 -32.04
C ALA A 14 -1.97 -8.47 -32.41
N ASP A 15 -2.21 -7.48 -33.28
CA ASP A 15 -1.23 -6.46 -33.65
C ASP A 15 -0.81 -5.61 -32.44
N LEU A 16 -1.76 -5.23 -31.60
CA LEU A 16 -1.50 -4.51 -30.34
C LEU A 16 -0.60 -5.34 -29.42
N LEU A 17 -0.94 -6.61 -29.18
CA LEU A 17 -0.14 -7.50 -28.33
C LEU A 17 1.26 -7.74 -28.89
N ALA A 18 1.40 -7.90 -30.22
CA ALA A 18 2.69 -8.03 -30.87
C ALA A 18 3.57 -6.79 -30.65
N LEU A 19 2.97 -5.59 -30.61
CA LEU A 19 3.69 -4.35 -30.31
C LEU A 19 3.98 -4.19 -28.82
N VAL A 20 3.04 -4.51 -27.93
CA VAL A 20 3.21 -4.49 -26.47
C VAL A 20 4.38 -5.37 -26.03
N ARG A 21 4.49 -6.58 -26.59
CA ARG A 21 5.56 -7.53 -26.29
C ARG A 21 6.96 -7.06 -26.69
N GLN A 22 7.06 -5.98 -27.45
CA GLN A 22 8.34 -5.36 -27.78
C GLN A 22 8.85 -4.44 -26.69
N PHE A 23 8.14 -4.29 -25.58
CA PHE A 23 8.60 -3.55 -24.40
C PHE A 23 8.94 -4.49 -23.25
N ILE A 24 9.90 -4.06 -22.41
CA ILE A 24 10.21 -4.75 -21.15
C ILE A 24 8.96 -4.72 -20.25
N PRO A 25 8.45 -5.89 -19.82
CA PRO A 25 7.35 -5.95 -18.90
C PRO A 25 7.77 -5.68 -17.45
N ARG A 26 6.78 -5.43 -16.61
CA ARG A 26 6.89 -5.54 -15.16
C ARG A 26 6.34 -6.89 -14.71
N HIS A 27 6.86 -7.40 -13.60
CA HIS A 27 6.34 -8.61 -12.96
C HIS A 27 5.55 -8.24 -11.71
N ASP A 28 4.36 -8.82 -11.57
CA ASP A 28 3.44 -8.64 -10.45
C ASP A 28 3.02 -10.02 -9.95
N GLY A 29 3.80 -10.57 -9.00
CA GLY A 29 3.71 -11.98 -8.66
C GLY A 29 4.03 -12.88 -9.86
N THR A 30 3.07 -13.71 -10.26
CA THR A 30 3.18 -14.57 -11.45
C THR A 30 2.81 -13.86 -12.76
N ASP A 31 2.31 -12.63 -12.67
CA ASP A 31 1.73 -11.92 -13.80
C ASP A 31 2.79 -11.10 -14.53
N VAL A 32 2.64 -11.01 -15.85
CA VAL A 32 3.48 -10.15 -16.69
C VAL A 32 2.63 -8.97 -17.14
N VAL A 33 3.05 -7.76 -16.80
CA VAL A 33 2.25 -6.54 -16.94
C VAL A 33 2.97 -5.49 -17.78
N TRP A 34 2.29 -4.97 -18.78
CA TRP A 34 2.70 -3.78 -19.53
C TRP A 34 1.70 -2.65 -19.27
N GLY A 35 2.21 -1.42 -19.11
CA GLY A 35 1.38 -0.25 -18.86
C GLY A 35 1.79 0.91 -19.74
N PHE A 36 0.82 1.61 -20.31
CA PHE A 36 1.04 2.73 -21.23
C PHE A 36 0.06 3.86 -20.91
N TRP A 37 0.48 5.10 -21.17
CA TRP A 37 -0.43 6.24 -21.26
C TRP A 37 -0.52 6.65 -22.73
N LEU A 38 -1.70 6.47 -23.32
CA LEU A 38 -1.94 6.72 -24.73
C LEU A 38 -2.91 7.88 -24.90
N ARG A 39 -2.63 8.74 -25.88
CA ARG A 39 -3.48 9.90 -26.17
C ARG A 39 -4.63 9.48 -27.07
N GLU A 40 -5.87 9.81 -26.68
CA GLU A 40 -7.09 9.56 -27.44
C GLU A 40 -7.72 10.93 -27.76
N GLY A 41 -7.33 11.53 -28.89
CA GLY A 41 -7.71 12.89 -29.24
C GLY A 41 -7.22 13.93 -28.23
N ARG A 42 -8.14 14.47 -27.40
CA ARG A 42 -7.83 15.46 -26.35
C ARG A 42 -7.67 14.85 -24.96
N SER A 43 -8.00 13.58 -24.77
CA SER A 43 -7.86 12.87 -23.49
C SER A 43 -6.65 11.92 -23.50
N TRP A 44 -6.34 11.41 -22.31
CA TRP A 44 -5.34 10.37 -22.09
C TRP A 44 -6.03 9.15 -21.48
N SER A 45 -5.56 7.97 -21.88
CA SER A 45 -6.04 6.69 -21.37
C SER A 45 -4.88 5.85 -20.89
N ARG A 46 -5.03 5.29 -19.69
CA ARG A 46 -4.12 4.29 -19.15
C ARG A 46 -4.48 2.95 -19.76
N VAL A 47 -3.60 2.37 -20.56
CA VAL A 47 -3.79 1.06 -21.17
C VAL A 47 -2.86 0.06 -20.47
N THR A 48 -3.45 -1.00 -19.93
CA THR A 48 -2.72 -2.10 -19.29
C THR A 48 -2.96 -3.37 -20.05
N ALA A 49 -1.88 -4.09 -20.38
CA ALA A 49 -1.96 -5.46 -20.86
C ALA A 49 -1.33 -6.37 -19.80
N ARG A 50 -2.07 -7.37 -19.34
CA ARG A 50 -1.63 -8.34 -18.34
C ARG A 50 -1.71 -9.75 -18.91
N ARG A 51 -0.63 -10.53 -18.80
CA ARG A 51 -0.62 -11.95 -19.12
C ARG A 51 -0.71 -12.76 -17.83
N TYR A 52 -1.75 -13.58 -17.72
CA TYR A 52 -1.97 -14.50 -16.62
C TYR A 52 -2.34 -15.89 -17.16
N ARG A 53 -1.59 -16.92 -16.77
CA ARG A 53 -1.82 -18.34 -17.16
C ARG A 53 -2.07 -18.56 -18.66
N GLY A 54 -1.33 -17.85 -19.52
CA GLY A 54 -1.45 -17.98 -20.98
C GLY A 54 -2.59 -17.18 -21.62
N THR A 55 -3.25 -16.30 -20.86
CA THR A 55 -4.29 -15.39 -21.36
C THR A 55 -3.88 -13.94 -21.15
N TYR A 56 -4.11 -13.12 -22.16
CA TYR A 56 -3.92 -11.68 -22.10
C TYR A 56 -5.23 -10.97 -21.76
N PHE A 57 -5.16 -10.07 -20.80
CA PHE A 57 -6.24 -9.16 -20.42
C PHE A 57 -5.79 -7.74 -20.73
N ILE A 58 -6.49 -7.04 -21.61
CA ILE A 58 -6.18 -5.66 -22.00
C ILE A 58 -7.32 -4.78 -21.53
N ALA A 59 -7.00 -3.76 -20.74
CA ALA A 59 -7.98 -2.80 -20.23
C ALA A 59 -7.44 -1.38 -20.42
N GLY A 60 -8.34 -0.41 -20.62
CA GLY A 60 -7.95 1.00 -20.56
C GLY A 60 -9.11 1.97 -20.51
N GLY A 61 -9.03 2.92 -19.58
CA GLY A 61 -10.13 3.84 -19.29
C GLY A 61 -11.40 3.11 -18.88
N ASP A 62 -12.52 3.51 -19.47
CA ASP A 62 -13.87 2.93 -19.37
C ASP A 62 -14.12 1.79 -20.37
N ALA A 63 -13.09 1.28 -21.07
CA ALA A 63 -13.27 0.20 -22.04
C ALA A 63 -13.65 -1.12 -21.37
N GLU A 64 -14.43 -1.92 -22.10
CA GLU A 64 -14.55 -3.35 -21.83
C GLU A 64 -13.17 -4.01 -21.83
N THR A 65 -12.96 -4.94 -20.91
CA THR A 65 -11.71 -5.69 -20.83
C THR A 65 -11.66 -6.69 -21.98
N ILE A 66 -10.59 -6.62 -22.78
CA ILE A 66 -10.36 -7.53 -23.90
C ILE A 66 -9.65 -8.76 -23.37
N THR A 67 -10.21 -9.94 -23.64
CA THR A 67 -9.63 -11.23 -23.24
C THR A 67 -9.10 -11.94 -24.47
N HIS A 68 -7.78 -12.10 -24.56
CA HIS A 68 -7.12 -12.76 -25.68
C HIS A 68 -6.29 -13.96 -25.18
N PRO A 69 -6.82 -15.19 -25.25
CA PRO A 69 -6.07 -16.38 -24.87
C PRO A 69 -5.03 -16.73 -25.94
N GLU A 70 -3.90 -17.31 -25.53
CA GLU A 70 -2.90 -17.85 -26.48
C GLU A 70 -3.43 -19.04 -27.28
N ARG A 71 -4.44 -19.74 -26.75
CA ARG A 71 -5.13 -20.84 -27.39
C ARG A 71 -6.63 -20.73 -27.14
N GLY A 72 -7.45 -20.90 -28.18
CA GLY A 72 -8.92 -20.88 -28.09
C GLY A 72 -9.54 -19.56 -28.54
N HIS A 73 -10.76 -19.28 -28.04
CA HIS A 73 -11.55 -18.11 -28.42
C HIS A 73 -11.42 -17.01 -27.35
N GLY A 74 -11.17 -15.78 -27.79
CA GLY A 74 -11.15 -14.58 -26.94
C GLY A 74 -12.46 -13.81 -26.98
N GLU A 75 -12.53 -12.78 -26.15
CA GLU A 75 -13.62 -11.80 -26.10
C GLU A 75 -13.08 -10.46 -26.58
N TYR A 76 -13.71 -9.92 -27.62
CA TYR A 76 -13.27 -8.71 -28.31
C TYR A 76 -14.41 -7.67 -28.28
N PRO A 77 -14.06 -6.38 -28.19
CA PRO A 77 -15.06 -5.32 -28.24
C PRO A 77 -15.72 -5.31 -29.62
N GLU A 78 -16.98 -4.91 -29.70
CA GLU A 78 -17.70 -4.79 -30.96
C GLU A 78 -17.14 -3.66 -31.85
N ASN A 79 -16.69 -2.55 -31.24
CA ASN A 79 -16.14 -1.40 -31.95
C ASN A 79 -14.59 -1.42 -31.99
N PRO A 80 -13.95 -1.47 -33.19
CA PRO A 80 -12.50 -1.46 -33.34
C PRO A 80 -11.82 -0.10 -33.17
N GLU A 81 -12.54 1.02 -33.14
CA GLU A 81 -11.95 2.37 -33.17
C GLU A 81 -10.96 2.61 -32.03
N ARG A 82 -11.31 2.18 -30.82
CA ARG A 82 -10.45 2.34 -29.65
C ARG A 82 -9.16 1.53 -29.78
N LEU A 83 -9.24 0.31 -30.31
CA LEU A 83 -8.08 -0.51 -30.62
C LEU A 83 -7.15 0.15 -31.65
N ARG A 84 -7.73 0.79 -32.68
CA ARG A 84 -6.92 1.56 -33.66
C ARG A 84 -6.21 2.74 -33.00
N SER A 85 -6.92 3.47 -32.14
CA SER A 85 -6.38 4.59 -31.36
C SER A 85 -5.22 4.14 -30.48
N TRP A 86 -5.39 3.06 -29.72
CA TRP A 86 -4.34 2.48 -28.87
C TRP A 86 -3.15 2.00 -29.69
N LEU A 87 -3.39 1.30 -30.79
CA LEU A 87 -2.31 0.80 -31.65
C LEU A 87 -1.51 1.96 -32.27
N HIS A 88 -2.18 3.03 -32.71
CA HIS A 88 -1.53 4.24 -33.20
C HIS A 88 -0.71 4.93 -32.10
N GLY A 89 -1.31 5.17 -30.93
CA GLY A 89 -0.64 5.77 -29.79
C GLY A 89 0.58 4.98 -29.33
N LEU A 90 0.49 3.64 -29.32
CA LEU A 90 1.59 2.77 -28.92
C LEU A 90 2.74 2.78 -29.94
N ARG A 91 2.46 2.94 -31.24
CA ARG A 91 3.50 3.12 -32.28
C ARG A 91 4.24 4.44 -32.09
N LEU A 92 3.52 5.53 -31.80
CA LEU A 92 4.13 6.82 -31.48
C LEU A 92 4.99 6.72 -30.21
N TRP A 93 4.46 6.09 -29.16
CA TRP A 93 5.20 5.87 -27.93
C TRP A 93 6.47 5.07 -28.15
N LYS A 94 6.42 3.97 -28.93
CA LYS A 94 7.61 3.19 -29.28
C LYS A 94 8.65 4.05 -29.98
N ALA A 95 8.25 4.90 -30.92
CA ALA A 95 9.17 5.76 -31.66
C ALA A 95 9.83 6.81 -30.76
N GLU A 96 9.08 7.42 -29.82
CA GLU A 96 9.64 8.34 -28.81
C GLU A 96 10.60 7.59 -27.88
N ALA A 97 10.14 6.49 -27.27
CA ALA A 97 10.88 5.73 -26.27
C ALA A 97 12.12 4.99 -26.80
N ALA A 98 12.15 4.64 -28.09
CA ALA A 98 13.32 4.01 -28.72
C ALA A 98 14.50 4.97 -28.89
N ARG A 99 14.23 6.29 -28.97
CA ARG A 99 15.29 7.32 -29.11
C ARG A 99 15.88 7.67 -27.76
N ASP A 100 15.01 8.01 -26.81
CA ASP A 100 15.38 8.36 -25.45
C ASP A 100 14.27 7.92 -24.49
N PRO A 101 14.38 6.73 -23.88
CA PRO A 101 13.34 6.23 -23.00
C PRO A 101 13.18 7.08 -21.72
N VAL A 102 14.24 7.74 -21.25
CA VAL A 102 14.20 8.57 -20.04
C VAL A 102 13.56 9.92 -20.34
N GLY A 103 14.00 10.59 -21.41
CA GLY A 103 13.41 11.83 -21.90
C GLY A 103 11.93 11.67 -22.26
N ALA A 104 11.57 10.58 -22.95
CA ALA A 104 10.18 10.29 -23.30
C ALA A 104 9.26 10.17 -22.07
N GLN A 105 9.73 9.52 -20.99
CA GLN A 105 8.99 9.48 -19.72
C GLN A 105 8.83 10.87 -19.10
N ALA A 106 9.90 11.66 -19.04
CA ALA A 106 9.87 13.01 -18.49
C ALA A 106 8.94 13.95 -19.29
N ASP A 107 8.97 13.87 -20.62
CA ASP A 107 8.07 14.59 -21.53
C ASP A 107 6.61 14.18 -21.31
N LEU A 108 6.35 12.88 -21.18
CA LEU A 108 5.02 12.35 -20.93
C LEU A 108 4.46 12.85 -19.59
N LEU A 109 5.24 12.76 -18.51
CA LEU A 109 4.84 13.33 -17.21
C LEU A 109 4.47 14.81 -17.34
N ARG A 110 5.23 15.61 -18.11
CA ARG A 110 4.91 17.02 -18.35
C ARG A 110 3.59 17.22 -19.08
N ARG A 111 3.27 16.34 -20.05
CA ARG A 111 2.05 16.38 -20.87
C ARG A 111 0.79 15.82 -20.17
N LEU A 112 0.95 14.90 -19.21
CA LEU A 112 -0.18 14.29 -18.49
C LEU A 112 -0.93 15.32 -17.64
N PRO A 113 -2.27 15.28 -17.57
CA PRO A 113 -3.04 16.04 -16.59
C PRO A 113 -2.60 15.73 -15.16
N LEU A 114 -2.59 16.73 -14.26
CA LEU A 114 -2.19 16.50 -12.86
C LEU A 114 -3.02 15.41 -12.17
N SER A 115 -4.30 15.29 -12.53
CA SER A 115 -5.23 14.27 -12.02
C SER A 115 -4.86 12.83 -12.41
N MET A 116 -3.91 12.64 -13.33
CA MET A 116 -3.45 11.32 -13.78
C MET A 116 -2.05 10.99 -13.29
N ARG A 117 -1.42 11.87 -12.51
CA ARG A 117 -0.04 11.72 -12.06
C ARG A 117 0.00 11.19 -10.64
N ARG A 118 1.04 10.42 -10.35
CA ARG A 118 1.45 10.08 -8.99
C ARG A 118 2.55 11.00 -8.48
N GLY A 119 2.50 11.36 -7.21
CA GLY A 119 3.56 12.16 -6.57
C GLY A 119 3.49 12.09 -5.06
N VAL A 120 4.39 12.78 -4.38
CA VAL A 120 4.35 12.93 -2.92
C VAL A 120 4.35 14.40 -2.53
N LEU A 121 3.64 14.71 -1.45
CA LEU A 121 3.55 16.04 -0.86
C LEU A 121 3.79 15.92 0.65
N LEU A 122 4.51 16.87 1.24
CA LEU A 122 4.80 16.84 2.67
C LEU A 122 3.50 17.01 3.48
N ARG A 123 3.33 16.27 4.58
CA ARG A 123 2.08 16.30 5.37
C ARG A 123 1.67 17.70 5.81
N ARG A 124 2.62 18.54 6.24
CA ARG A 124 2.31 19.93 6.63
C ARG A 124 1.69 20.76 5.50
N ASP A 125 2.14 20.54 4.26
CA ASP A 125 1.59 21.23 3.09
C ASP A 125 0.19 20.69 2.75
N VAL A 126 -0.02 19.37 2.91
CA VAL A 126 -1.36 18.78 2.78
C VAL A 126 -2.30 19.38 3.82
N LYS A 127 -1.90 19.47 5.10
CA LYS A 127 -2.74 20.05 6.16
C LYS A 127 -3.04 21.53 5.92
N ALA A 128 -2.10 22.30 5.41
CA ALA A 128 -2.34 23.70 5.04
C ALA A 128 -3.40 23.85 3.93
N LEU A 129 -3.53 22.85 3.06
CA LEU A 129 -4.49 22.82 1.96
C LEU A 129 -5.81 22.09 2.30
N LEU A 130 -5.76 21.15 3.23
CA LEU A 130 -6.83 20.26 3.68
C LEU A 130 -6.85 20.18 5.23
N PRO A 131 -7.24 21.25 5.93
CA PRO A 131 -7.15 21.30 7.39
C PRO A 131 -8.07 20.32 8.12
N ASP A 132 -9.11 19.83 7.44
CA ASP A 132 -10.05 18.84 7.99
C ASP A 132 -9.65 17.39 7.68
N TRP A 133 -8.62 17.17 6.87
CA TRP A 133 -8.13 15.84 6.54
C TRP A 133 -7.21 15.33 7.66
N LEU A 134 -7.67 14.29 8.38
CA LEU A 134 -6.98 13.72 9.54
C LEU A 134 -6.55 14.79 10.58
N PRO A 135 -7.51 15.46 11.23
CA PRO A 135 -7.25 16.63 12.06
C PRO A 135 -6.68 16.25 13.44
N LEU A 136 -5.46 15.72 13.48
CA LEU A 136 -4.79 15.23 14.69
C LEU A 136 -4.77 16.28 15.80
N GLU A 137 -4.66 17.55 15.46
CA GLU A 137 -4.60 18.67 16.42
C GLU A 137 -5.93 18.90 17.14
N ARG A 138 -7.05 18.49 16.52
CA ARG A 138 -8.38 18.56 17.13
C ARG A 138 -8.68 17.34 18.00
N GLU A 139 -7.99 16.23 17.74
CA GLU A 139 -8.20 14.95 18.42
C GLU A 139 -7.20 14.68 19.55
N LEU A 140 -5.98 15.21 19.46
CA LEU A 140 -4.92 15.09 20.46
C LEU A 140 -4.49 16.49 20.91
N SER A 141 -4.56 16.75 22.20
CA SER A 141 -4.05 17.99 22.81
C SER A 141 -2.53 18.11 22.65
N SER A 142 -2.00 19.33 22.78
CA SER A 142 -0.55 19.56 22.69
C SER A 142 0.24 18.76 23.73
N SER A 143 -0.28 18.61 24.96
CA SER A 143 0.36 17.80 26.00
C SER A 143 0.34 16.31 25.66
N GLU A 144 -0.75 15.79 25.10
CA GLU A 144 -0.81 14.39 24.63
C GLU A 144 0.18 14.14 23.50
N ARG A 145 0.34 15.09 22.56
CA ARG A 145 1.33 15.00 21.47
C ARG A 145 2.77 14.98 22.00
N ILE A 146 3.08 15.83 22.98
CA ILE A 146 4.41 15.83 23.62
C ILE A 146 4.64 14.49 24.35
N ALA A 147 3.68 14.04 25.16
CA ALA A 147 3.82 12.80 25.92
C ALA A 147 3.97 11.57 25.02
N ILE A 148 3.27 11.50 23.87
CA ILE A 148 3.44 10.38 22.95
C ILE A 148 4.79 10.45 22.23
N LEU A 149 5.31 11.64 21.90
CA LEU A 149 6.65 11.80 21.34
C LEU A 149 7.72 11.33 22.34
N GLU A 150 7.56 11.65 23.62
CA GLU A 150 8.45 11.14 24.68
C GLU A 150 8.39 9.62 24.77
N ILE A 151 7.20 9.01 24.72
CA ILE A 151 7.06 7.54 24.67
C ILE A 151 7.78 6.98 23.42
N LEU A 152 7.62 7.62 22.26
CA LEU A 152 8.23 7.22 21.00
C LEU A 152 9.76 7.30 21.00
N ASP A 153 10.36 8.08 21.90
CA ASP A 153 11.82 8.23 22.04
C ASP A 153 12.46 7.35 23.13
N ARG A 154 11.67 6.69 24.00
CA ARG A 154 12.18 5.81 25.06
C ARG A 154 12.74 4.49 24.50
N GLU A 155 13.68 3.86 25.17
CA GLU A 155 14.05 2.49 24.80
C GLU A 155 12.87 1.52 25.01
N ASP A 156 12.84 0.42 24.24
CA ASP A 156 11.86 -0.63 24.45
C ASP A 156 12.02 -1.22 25.87
N PRO A 157 10.91 -1.54 26.56
CA PRO A 157 10.98 -2.06 27.92
C PRO A 157 11.65 -3.44 27.95
N GLY A 158 12.26 -3.76 29.10
CA GLY A 158 12.74 -5.11 29.37
C GLY A 158 11.62 -6.16 29.39
N PRO A 159 11.99 -7.46 29.44
CA PRO A 159 11.04 -8.54 29.29
C PRO A 159 10.00 -8.61 30.41
N ILE A 160 8.78 -8.93 30.02
CA ILE A 160 7.75 -9.38 30.95
C ILE A 160 8.05 -10.83 31.31
N VAL A 161 8.44 -11.08 32.56
CA VAL A 161 8.89 -12.40 33.02
C VAL A 161 7.82 -13.48 32.80
N GLU A 162 6.58 -13.16 33.15
CA GLU A 162 5.44 -14.09 33.08
C GLU A 162 4.26 -13.45 32.37
N MET A 163 3.66 -14.20 31.45
CA MET A 163 2.42 -13.81 30.78
C MET A 163 1.28 -14.76 31.13
N THR A 164 0.10 -14.20 31.32
CA THR A 164 -1.15 -14.92 31.57
C THR A 164 -2.28 -14.26 30.76
N ALA A 165 -3.38 -14.98 30.53
CA ALA A 165 -4.53 -14.39 29.87
C ALA A 165 -5.08 -13.17 30.64
N ALA A 166 -5.10 -13.22 31.98
CA ALA A 166 -5.49 -12.09 32.82
C ALA A 166 -4.58 -10.86 32.63
N LYS A 167 -3.26 -11.05 32.51
CA LYS A 167 -2.31 -9.96 32.22
C LYS A 167 -2.63 -9.34 30.86
N PHE A 168 -2.77 -10.15 29.81
CA PHE A 168 -3.14 -9.66 28.48
C PHE A 168 -4.47 -8.89 28.47
N PHE A 169 -5.51 -9.42 29.14
CA PHE A 169 -6.78 -8.74 29.24
C PHE A 169 -6.70 -7.42 30.02
N ASN A 170 -5.72 -7.25 30.92
CA ASN A 170 -5.47 -5.95 31.55
C ASN A 170 -4.96 -4.89 30.56
N TYR A 171 -4.11 -5.26 29.59
CA TYR A 171 -3.75 -4.36 28.49
C TYR A 171 -4.98 -3.98 27.67
N CYS A 172 -5.81 -4.98 27.32
CA CYS A 172 -7.06 -4.75 26.59
C CYS A 172 -7.95 -3.74 27.32
N ARG A 173 -8.14 -3.93 28.63
CA ARG A 173 -8.91 -3.00 29.47
C ARG A 173 -8.42 -1.56 29.32
N ALA A 174 -7.12 -1.33 29.51
CA ALA A 174 -6.53 0.01 29.37
C ALA A 174 -6.77 0.59 27.96
N ALA A 175 -6.57 -0.22 26.92
CA ALA A 175 -6.76 0.19 25.53
C ALA A 175 -8.20 0.61 25.21
N TYR A 176 -9.19 -0.21 25.57
CA TYR A 176 -10.60 0.10 25.30
C TYR A 176 -11.10 1.31 26.11
N GLN A 177 -10.64 1.46 27.35
CA GLN A 177 -10.99 2.62 28.18
C GLN A 177 -10.41 3.93 27.64
N ALA A 178 -9.34 3.88 26.83
CA ALA A 178 -8.74 5.06 26.22
C ALA A 178 -9.57 5.67 25.09
N ASN A 179 -10.45 4.89 24.45
CA ASN A 179 -11.21 5.32 23.26
C ASN A 179 -12.71 5.00 23.34
N PRO A 180 -13.45 5.54 24.33
CA PRO A 180 -14.88 5.24 24.50
C PRO A 180 -15.73 5.67 23.30
N ARG A 181 -15.35 6.75 22.59
CA ARG A 181 -16.08 7.27 21.42
C ARG A 181 -16.07 6.29 20.24
N THR A 182 -14.96 5.57 20.03
CA THR A 182 -14.84 4.59 18.94
C THR A 182 -15.86 3.45 19.05
N PHE A 183 -16.33 3.16 20.26
CA PHE A 183 -17.29 2.10 20.54
C PHE A 183 -18.69 2.62 20.93
N GLN A 184 -18.96 3.91 20.72
CA GLN A 184 -20.22 4.52 21.14
C GLN A 184 -21.44 3.87 20.49
N SER A 185 -21.38 3.59 19.19
CA SER A 185 -22.45 2.89 18.45
C SER A 185 -22.69 1.46 18.94
N GLN A 186 -21.69 0.84 19.57
CA GLN A 186 -21.78 -0.49 20.16
C GLN A 186 -22.25 -0.44 21.62
N GLY A 187 -22.60 0.74 22.15
CA GLY A 187 -23.06 0.95 23.52
C GLY A 187 -21.95 0.81 24.56
N PHE A 188 -20.84 1.55 24.37
CA PHE A 188 -19.67 1.46 25.24
C PHE A 188 -20.03 1.56 26.73
N LYS A 189 -19.62 0.55 27.51
CA LYS A 189 -19.79 0.51 28.97
C LYS A 189 -18.43 0.71 29.65
N ARG A 190 -18.38 1.62 30.61
CA ARG A 190 -17.20 1.82 31.47
C ARG A 190 -17.15 0.76 32.58
N GLY A 191 -15.94 0.45 33.05
CA GLY A 191 -15.73 -0.38 34.24
C GLY A 191 -15.85 -1.89 34.05
N LEU A 192 -15.94 -2.38 32.81
CA LEU A 192 -15.93 -3.82 32.56
C LEU A 192 -14.58 -4.46 32.91
N ALA A 193 -14.58 -5.77 33.17
CA ALA A 193 -13.33 -6.52 33.24
C ALA A 193 -12.67 -6.58 31.86
N GLY A 194 -11.34 -6.72 31.82
CA GLY A 194 -10.59 -6.73 30.57
C GLY A 194 -11.01 -7.82 29.59
N ARG A 195 -11.36 -9.01 30.12
CA ARG A 195 -11.87 -10.13 29.30
C ARG A 195 -13.23 -9.81 28.68
N ASP A 196 -14.10 -9.12 29.41
CA ASP A 196 -15.42 -8.71 28.91
C ASP A 196 -15.30 -7.61 27.87
N TYR A 197 -14.36 -6.68 28.07
CA TYR A 197 -14.00 -5.69 27.06
C TYR A 197 -13.52 -6.38 25.77
N TYR A 198 -12.56 -7.30 25.87
CA TYR A 198 -12.03 -8.05 24.74
C TYR A 198 -13.12 -8.82 24.01
N LYS A 199 -13.93 -9.61 24.74
CA LYS A 199 -15.05 -10.38 24.19
C LYS A 199 -16.02 -9.54 23.37
N ARG A 200 -16.23 -8.29 23.77
CA ARG A 200 -17.23 -7.40 23.15
C ARG A 200 -16.71 -6.67 21.92
N TYR A 201 -15.42 -6.32 21.89
CA TYR A 201 -14.90 -5.33 20.93
C TYR A 201 -13.76 -5.84 20.05
N ALA A 202 -13.08 -6.93 20.43
CA ALA A 202 -12.03 -7.53 19.62
C ALA A 202 -12.61 -8.18 18.33
N ASP A 203 -11.72 -8.60 17.44
CA ASP A 203 -12.10 -9.30 16.20
C ASP A 203 -12.94 -10.58 16.45
N GLY A 204 -12.67 -11.28 17.54
CA GLY A 204 -13.44 -12.44 18.00
C GLY A 204 -12.93 -13.80 17.50
N ARG A 205 -12.01 -13.83 16.52
CA ARG A 205 -11.29 -15.07 16.13
C ARG A 205 -10.10 -15.31 17.05
N ASP A 206 -10.33 -15.55 18.34
CA ASP A 206 -9.27 -15.54 19.35
C ASP A 206 -8.44 -16.84 19.49
N GLY A 207 -8.79 -17.88 18.73
CA GLY A 207 -8.07 -19.16 18.75
C GLY A 207 -8.06 -19.86 20.12
N GLY A 208 -9.08 -19.64 20.96
CA GLY A 208 -9.18 -20.27 22.28
C GLY A 208 -8.63 -19.44 23.44
N LEU A 209 -8.09 -18.24 23.18
CA LEU A 209 -7.52 -17.35 24.21
C LEU A 209 -8.49 -17.07 25.35
N GLN A 210 -9.77 -16.85 25.03
CA GLN A 210 -10.79 -16.60 26.04
C GLN A 210 -11.07 -17.82 26.91
N ALA A 211 -10.77 -19.04 26.51
CA ALA A 211 -11.06 -20.25 27.29
C ALA A 211 -9.96 -20.58 28.33
N LEU A 212 -8.81 -19.92 28.26
CA LEU A 212 -7.68 -20.19 29.15
C LEU A 212 -8.00 -19.87 30.62
N GLU A 213 -7.40 -20.66 31.52
CA GLU A 213 -7.38 -20.37 32.95
C GLU A 213 -6.68 -19.02 33.18
N PRO A 214 -7.38 -17.97 33.66
CA PRO A 214 -6.89 -16.59 33.56
C PRO A 214 -5.52 -16.33 34.18
N ARG A 215 -5.16 -17.04 35.25
CA ARG A 215 -3.93 -16.80 36.01
C ARG A 215 -2.83 -17.84 35.79
N SER A 216 -3.05 -18.87 34.97
CA SER A 216 -2.01 -19.88 34.71
C SER A 216 -1.04 -19.41 33.63
N THR A 217 0.24 -19.32 33.99
CA THR A 217 1.33 -19.03 33.06
C THR A 217 1.59 -20.22 32.14
N GLU A 218 1.43 -21.45 32.64
CA GLU A 218 1.60 -22.69 31.89
C GLU A 218 0.51 -22.87 30.84
N ALA A 219 -0.75 -22.56 31.17
CA ALA A 219 -1.86 -22.60 30.23
C ALA A 219 -1.62 -21.61 29.08
N PHE A 220 -1.24 -20.37 29.41
CA PHE A 220 -0.92 -19.35 28.41
C PHE A 220 0.26 -19.77 27.52
N ARG A 221 1.34 -20.29 28.12
CA ARG A 221 2.51 -20.75 27.38
C ARG A 221 2.18 -21.89 26.41
N ARG A 222 1.48 -22.92 26.90
CA ARG A 222 1.08 -24.08 26.06
C ARG A 222 0.19 -23.66 24.90
N TRP A 223 -0.80 -22.82 25.16
CA TRP A 223 -1.66 -22.28 24.11
C TRP A 223 -0.88 -21.43 23.11
N PHE A 224 0.02 -20.56 23.59
CA PHE A 224 0.84 -19.72 22.73
C PHE A 224 1.73 -20.55 21.79
N ASP A 225 2.32 -21.63 22.29
CA ASP A 225 3.19 -22.52 21.53
C ASP A 225 2.42 -23.56 20.69
N SER A 226 1.08 -23.57 20.75
CA SER A 226 0.23 -24.52 20.02
C SER A 226 -0.21 -24.04 18.63
N GLU A 227 -0.73 -24.96 17.83
CA GLU A 227 -1.34 -24.67 16.51
C GLU A 227 -2.76 -24.09 16.60
N GLU A 228 -3.39 -24.02 17.78
CA GLU A 228 -4.76 -23.51 17.96
C GLU A 228 -4.92 -22.05 17.52
N ARG A 229 -3.80 -21.30 17.48
CA ARG A 229 -3.75 -19.91 17.04
C ARG A 229 -3.58 -19.76 15.53
N SER A 230 -3.35 -20.84 14.79
CA SER A 230 -3.10 -20.79 13.35
C SER A 230 -4.34 -20.26 12.61
N GLY A 231 -4.18 -19.16 11.87
CA GLY A 231 -5.30 -18.46 11.22
C GLY A 231 -6.22 -17.67 12.15
N ALA A 232 -5.92 -17.61 13.46
CA ALA A 232 -6.63 -16.81 14.45
C ALA A 232 -6.05 -15.39 14.56
N HIS A 233 -6.84 -14.47 15.11
CA HIS A 233 -6.53 -13.05 15.31
C HIS A 233 -6.62 -12.65 16.81
N PRO A 234 -5.94 -13.37 17.73
CA PRO A 234 -6.07 -13.11 19.17
C PRO A 234 -5.64 -11.71 19.60
N TRP A 235 -4.79 -11.06 18.80
CA TRP A 235 -4.19 -9.77 19.12
C TRP A 235 -4.95 -8.58 18.55
N GLU A 236 -5.90 -8.81 17.64
CA GLU A 236 -6.68 -7.78 16.96
C GLU A 236 -7.76 -7.21 17.89
N ILE A 237 -7.35 -6.22 18.69
CA ILE A 237 -8.23 -5.59 19.69
C ILE A 237 -9.20 -4.59 19.07
N TYR A 238 -8.89 -4.04 17.90
CA TYR A 238 -9.82 -3.23 17.12
C TYR A 238 -10.01 -3.88 15.77
N ARG A 239 -11.22 -4.36 15.51
CA ARG A 239 -11.55 -5.00 14.24
C ARG A 239 -11.31 -4.05 13.06
N GLY A 240 -10.64 -4.54 12.01
CA GLY A 240 -10.39 -3.78 10.80
C GLY A 240 -10.07 -4.62 9.58
N GLY A 241 -9.91 -3.98 8.43
CA GLY A 241 -9.26 -4.62 7.29
C GLY A 241 -7.74 -4.69 7.52
N ASN A 242 -6.99 -5.22 6.55
CA ASN A 242 -5.53 -5.40 6.66
C ASN A 242 -4.75 -4.13 7.03
N SER A 243 -5.34 -2.93 6.86
CA SER A 243 -4.70 -1.66 7.22
C SER A 243 -5.35 -0.91 8.38
N THR A 244 -6.56 -1.26 8.83
CA THR A 244 -7.36 -0.43 9.76
C THR A 244 -7.61 -1.06 11.13
N HIS A 245 -7.00 -2.21 11.39
CA HIS A 245 -7.01 -2.84 12.70
C HIS A 245 -5.97 -2.21 13.65
N ILE A 246 -6.13 -2.45 14.94
CA ILE A 246 -5.13 -2.17 15.98
C ILE A 246 -4.85 -3.49 16.69
N ASP A 247 -3.57 -3.83 16.79
CA ASP A 247 -3.11 -5.03 17.48
C ASP A 247 -2.42 -4.70 18.80
N LEU A 248 -2.66 -5.56 19.80
CA LEU A 248 -1.79 -5.73 20.95
C LEU A 248 -1.16 -7.13 20.86
N SER A 249 -0.09 -7.24 20.10
CA SER A 249 0.57 -8.51 19.84
C SER A 249 1.44 -8.94 21.01
N VAL A 250 1.19 -10.14 21.54
CA VAL A 250 2.09 -10.77 22.51
C VAL A 250 3.14 -11.59 21.75
N GLY A 251 4.41 -11.43 22.12
CA GLY A 251 5.55 -12.14 21.53
C GLY A 251 6.53 -12.66 22.56
N ARG A 252 7.51 -13.45 22.11
CA ARG A 252 8.69 -13.81 22.92
C ARG A 252 9.67 -12.64 22.89
N HIS A 253 10.16 -12.25 24.06
CA HIS A 253 11.18 -11.21 24.14
C HIS A 253 12.58 -11.82 23.87
N PRO A 254 13.47 -11.15 23.10
CA PRO A 254 14.80 -11.69 22.77
C PRO A 254 15.66 -12.03 23.99
N ALA A 255 15.56 -11.26 25.07
CA ALA A 255 16.25 -11.50 26.34
C ALA A 255 15.58 -12.58 27.23
N GLY A 256 14.64 -13.37 26.70
CA GLY A 256 13.81 -14.30 27.47
C GLY A 256 12.55 -13.63 28.03
N GLY A 257 11.50 -14.41 28.31
CA GLY A 257 10.20 -13.90 28.74
C GLY A 257 9.31 -13.46 27.58
N TRP A 258 8.51 -12.42 27.80
CA TRP A 258 7.44 -11.97 26.90
C TRP A 258 7.53 -10.47 26.60
N SER A 259 6.97 -10.07 25.47
CA SER A 259 6.78 -8.66 25.08
C SER A 259 5.34 -8.44 24.62
N VAL A 260 4.88 -7.20 24.72
CA VAL A 260 3.61 -6.74 24.13
C VAL A 260 3.93 -5.61 23.16
N ALA A 261 3.49 -5.73 21.92
CA ALA A 261 3.66 -4.72 20.88
C ALA A 261 2.31 -4.11 20.50
N LEU A 262 2.19 -2.78 20.62
CA LEU A 262 1.07 -2.01 20.08
C LEU A 262 1.35 -1.64 18.62
N ALA A 263 0.46 -2.02 17.71
CA ALA A 263 0.64 -1.77 16.28
C ALA A 263 -0.65 -1.29 15.61
N ALA A 264 -0.57 -0.25 14.79
CA ALA A 264 -1.64 0.19 13.90
C ALA A 264 -1.09 1.01 12.71
N PHE A 265 -1.07 0.43 11.51
CA PHE A 265 -0.43 1.13 10.38
C PHE A 265 -1.22 2.38 9.93
N SER A 266 -2.55 2.29 9.79
CA SER A 266 -3.37 3.37 9.22
C SER A 266 -3.41 4.63 10.08
N SER A 267 -3.28 5.79 9.43
CA SER A 267 -3.45 7.08 10.10
C SER A 267 -4.87 7.35 10.57
N SER A 268 -5.87 6.65 10.02
CA SER A 268 -7.24 6.68 10.56
C SER A 268 -7.37 6.09 11.96
N ARG A 269 -6.37 5.30 12.40
CA ARG A 269 -6.26 4.72 13.75
C ARG A 269 -5.14 5.34 14.59
N LEU A 270 -4.46 6.36 14.05
CA LEU A 270 -3.33 6.99 14.73
C LEU A 270 -3.75 7.57 16.09
N VAL A 271 -4.86 8.31 16.10
CA VAL A 271 -5.39 8.94 17.31
C VAL A 271 -5.70 7.89 18.37
N GLU A 272 -6.42 6.83 18.02
CA GLU A 272 -6.74 5.76 18.96
C GLU A 272 -5.49 5.07 19.49
N THR A 273 -4.52 4.82 18.64
CA THR A 273 -3.23 4.20 19.00
C THR A 273 -2.44 5.07 19.97
N CYS A 274 -2.33 6.38 19.71
CA CYS A 274 -1.70 7.33 20.62
C CYS A 274 -2.38 7.33 21.99
N ARG A 275 -3.72 7.36 22.02
CA ARG A 275 -4.49 7.30 23.28
C ARG A 275 -4.26 5.98 24.03
N ILE A 276 -4.18 4.85 23.32
CA ILE A 276 -3.85 3.54 23.92
C ILE A 276 -2.44 3.59 24.53
N ALA A 277 -1.44 4.04 23.78
CA ALA A 277 -0.06 4.13 24.26
C ALA A 277 0.04 4.99 25.53
N LEU A 278 -0.61 6.16 25.55
CA LEU A 278 -0.67 7.02 26.73
C LEU A 278 -1.36 6.33 27.93
N ALA A 279 -2.43 5.57 27.68
CA ALA A 279 -3.13 4.83 28.72
C ALA A 279 -2.29 3.67 29.29
N LEU A 280 -1.55 2.95 28.43
CA LEU A 280 -0.64 1.89 28.85
C LEU A 280 0.53 2.45 29.67
N ASP A 281 1.11 3.56 29.22
CA ASP A 281 2.20 4.25 29.94
C ASP A 281 1.74 4.72 31.32
N LYS A 282 0.57 5.38 31.40
CA LYS A 282 -0.05 5.80 32.67
C LYS A 282 -0.32 4.63 33.61
N ALA A 283 -0.69 3.46 33.06
CA ALA A 283 -0.92 2.24 33.82
C ALA A 283 0.37 1.47 34.17
N ARG A 284 1.55 1.97 33.74
CA ARG A 284 2.86 1.31 33.89
C ARG A 284 2.86 -0.12 33.33
N LEU A 285 2.14 -0.33 32.24
CA LEU A 285 2.13 -1.61 31.52
C LEU A 285 3.24 -1.58 30.47
N PRO A 286 4.26 -2.46 30.52
CA PRO A 286 5.35 -2.45 29.54
C PRO A 286 4.87 -2.83 28.14
N PHE A 287 5.13 -1.98 27.15
CA PHE A 287 4.83 -2.24 25.76
C PHE A 287 5.90 -1.65 24.83
N CYS A 288 6.08 -2.28 23.68
CA CYS A 288 6.77 -1.71 22.53
C CYS A 288 5.73 -1.09 21.60
N LEU A 289 6.09 -0.02 20.89
CA LEU A 289 5.23 0.61 19.91
C LEU A 289 5.80 0.29 18.51
N ALA A 290 5.06 -0.41 17.66
CA ALA A 290 5.54 -0.77 16.32
C ALA A 290 5.57 0.47 15.41
N HIS A 291 6.43 0.52 14.38
CA HIS A 291 6.48 1.65 13.43
C HIS A 291 6.72 3.05 14.06
N ARG A 292 7.52 3.11 15.15
CA ARG A 292 7.80 4.33 15.94
C ARG A 292 8.14 5.54 15.09
N GLU A 293 9.08 5.38 14.17
CA GLU A 293 9.53 6.44 13.26
C GLU A 293 8.40 6.98 12.37
N SER A 294 7.56 6.10 11.84
CA SER A 294 6.41 6.51 11.02
C SER A 294 5.40 7.31 11.85
N TYR A 295 5.16 6.94 13.11
CA TYR A 295 4.30 7.71 14.00
C TYR A 295 4.88 9.07 14.36
N LYS A 296 6.18 9.11 14.68
CA LYS A 296 6.90 10.33 15.02
C LYS A 296 6.80 11.35 13.88
N LYS A 297 7.16 10.93 12.66
CA LYS A 297 7.07 11.80 11.47
C LYS A 297 5.65 12.30 11.21
N ARG A 298 4.62 11.45 11.39
CA ARG A 298 3.21 11.85 11.22
C ARG A 298 2.75 12.89 12.25
N LEU A 299 3.15 12.72 13.51
CA LEU A 299 2.83 13.65 14.59
C LEU A 299 3.56 15.00 14.44
N LEU A 300 4.75 14.99 13.82
CA LEU A 300 5.56 16.18 13.51
C LEU A 300 5.26 16.78 12.13
N GLU A 301 4.40 16.15 11.34
CA GLU A 301 4.06 16.55 9.96
C GLU A 301 5.28 16.58 9.01
N GLU A 302 6.18 15.61 9.21
CA GLU A 302 7.45 15.44 8.49
C GLU A 302 7.42 14.26 7.51
N ASP A 303 6.34 13.47 7.49
CA ASP A 303 6.17 12.37 6.56
C ASP A 303 5.58 12.81 5.22
N TRP A 304 5.74 11.92 4.24
CA TRP A 304 5.21 12.09 2.90
C TRP A 304 3.80 11.52 2.78
N VAL A 305 2.92 12.30 2.16
CA VAL A 305 1.59 11.87 1.76
C VAL A 305 1.60 11.60 0.27
N GLY A 306 1.14 10.41 -0.12
CA GLY A 306 1.00 10.02 -1.51
C GLY A 306 -0.12 10.81 -2.20
N VAL A 307 0.18 11.38 -3.36
CA VAL A 307 -0.81 11.91 -4.30
C VAL A 307 -1.04 10.84 -5.36
N VAL A 308 -2.26 10.36 -5.48
CA VAL A 308 -2.63 9.29 -6.42
C VAL A 308 -3.52 9.83 -7.53
N PRO A 309 -3.50 9.20 -8.73
CA PRO A 309 -4.43 9.53 -9.80
C PRO A 309 -5.90 9.41 -9.37
N GLU A 310 -6.77 10.20 -9.99
CA GLU A 310 -8.20 10.27 -9.63
C GLU A 310 -8.96 8.97 -9.91
N ASP A 311 -8.46 8.14 -10.83
CA ASP A 311 -9.02 6.83 -11.16
C ASP A 311 -8.49 5.70 -10.25
N SER A 312 -7.54 5.99 -9.37
CA SER A 312 -6.89 4.97 -8.53
C SER A 312 -7.67 4.74 -7.24
N GLU A 313 -7.88 3.46 -6.89
CA GLU A 313 -8.42 3.08 -5.59
C GLU A 313 -7.48 3.57 -4.48
N ILE A 314 -8.00 4.35 -3.53
CA ILE A 314 -7.17 4.95 -2.48
C ILE A 314 -6.78 3.91 -1.42
N ARG A 315 -7.63 2.89 -1.23
CA ARG A 315 -7.38 1.81 -0.30
C ARG A 315 -6.12 1.07 -0.76
N TYR A 316 -5.13 0.99 0.12
CA TYR A 316 -3.84 0.33 -0.13
C TYR A 316 -2.92 1.01 -1.17
N ALA A 317 -3.27 2.22 -1.63
CA ALA A 317 -2.48 2.92 -2.64
C ALA A 317 -1.05 3.30 -2.18
N TRP A 318 -0.79 3.27 -0.88
CA TRP A 318 0.55 3.49 -0.32
C TRP A 318 1.57 2.41 -0.73
N HIS A 319 1.14 1.16 -1.01
CA HIS A 319 2.04 0.11 -1.54
C HIS A 319 2.61 0.45 -2.92
N ASP A 320 1.98 1.40 -3.60
CA ASP A 320 2.31 1.82 -4.94
C ASP A 320 3.45 2.87 -4.94
N PHE A 321 3.90 3.30 -3.76
CA PHE A 321 5.03 4.19 -3.55
C PHE A 321 6.32 3.41 -3.22
N PRO A 322 7.50 3.93 -3.61
CA PRO A 322 8.76 3.33 -3.20
C PRO A 322 8.92 3.35 -1.67
N ARG A 323 9.52 2.31 -1.10
CA ARG A 323 9.58 2.10 0.36
C ARG A 323 10.34 3.21 1.08
N GLU A 324 11.32 3.80 0.43
CA GLU A 324 12.14 4.89 0.94
C GLU A 324 11.34 6.17 1.26
N TRP A 325 10.17 6.35 0.64
CA TRP A 325 9.30 7.48 0.94
C TRP A 325 8.42 7.27 2.18
N ASP A 326 8.34 6.04 2.70
CA ASP A 326 7.58 5.68 3.92
C ASP A 326 6.15 6.25 3.93
N VAL A 327 5.48 6.20 2.77
CA VAL A 327 4.13 6.74 2.60
C VAL A 327 3.15 5.88 3.38
N ALA A 328 2.44 6.49 4.33
CA ALA A 328 1.38 5.82 5.10
C ALA A 328 -0.03 6.18 4.62
N ASP A 329 -0.20 7.40 4.07
CA ASP A 329 -1.49 7.91 3.61
C ASP A 329 -1.43 8.37 2.16
N CYS A 330 -2.60 8.38 1.51
CA CYS A 330 -2.76 8.91 0.18
C CYS A 330 -3.94 9.88 0.13
N ILE A 331 -3.88 10.83 -0.81
CA ILE A 331 -4.95 11.76 -1.16
C ILE A 331 -5.12 11.81 -2.67
N ARG A 332 -6.29 12.31 -3.10
CA ARG A 332 -6.53 12.75 -4.47
C ARG A 332 -6.43 14.27 -4.55
N LEU A 333 -5.94 14.80 -5.68
CA LEU A 333 -5.83 16.25 -5.87
C LEU A 333 -7.19 16.94 -5.84
N GLN A 334 -8.22 16.24 -6.33
CA GLN A 334 -9.59 16.72 -6.34
C GLN A 334 -10.04 17.17 -4.94
N TRP A 335 -9.62 16.49 -3.88
CA TRP A 335 -9.94 16.88 -2.50
C TRP A 335 -9.42 18.29 -2.18
N ILE A 336 -8.19 18.61 -2.59
CA ILE A 336 -7.60 19.95 -2.39
C ILE A 336 -8.43 21.01 -3.13
N PHE A 337 -8.87 20.72 -4.35
CA PHE A 337 -9.67 21.66 -5.14
C PHE A 337 -11.07 21.84 -4.53
N GLU A 338 -11.69 20.77 -4.06
CA GLU A 338 -13.01 20.81 -3.39
C GLU A 338 -12.97 21.61 -2.09
N ALA A 339 -11.91 21.46 -1.30
CA ALA A 339 -11.71 22.25 -0.09
C ALA A 339 -11.36 23.73 -0.36
N ASN A 340 -11.00 24.09 -1.59
CA ASN A 340 -10.56 25.44 -1.96
C ASN A 340 -11.29 25.97 -3.21
N PRO A 341 -12.63 26.09 -3.18
CA PRO A 341 -13.41 26.52 -4.34
C PRO A 341 -12.95 27.90 -4.83
N GLY A 342 -12.94 28.08 -6.15
CA GLY A 342 -12.52 29.33 -6.80
C GLY A 342 -11.01 29.53 -6.93
N ARG A 343 -10.16 28.72 -6.27
CA ARG A 343 -8.69 28.85 -6.30
C ARG A 343 -7.99 27.88 -7.27
N ASN A 344 -8.77 27.10 -8.04
CA ASN A 344 -8.28 25.99 -8.86
C ASN A 344 -7.12 26.35 -9.79
N ARG A 345 -7.19 27.49 -10.50
CA ARG A 345 -6.12 27.89 -11.44
C ARG A 345 -4.80 28.17 -10.72
N ALA A 346 -4.86 28.93 -9.63
CA ALA A 346 -3.68 29.27 -8.84
C ALA A 346 -3.09 28.04 -8.15
N LEU A 347 -3.93 27.19 -7.56
CA LEU A 347 -3.49 25.95 -6.91
C LEU A 347 -2.88 24.96 -7.90
N ARG A 348 -3.45 24.78 -9.10
CA ARG A 348 -2.85 23.93 -10.14
C ARG A 348 -1.43 24.36 -10.50
N SER A 349 -1.16 25.66 -10.57
CA SER A 349 0.18 26.19 -10.83
C SER A 349 1.13 25.85 -9.67
N LYS A 350 0.73 26.15 -8.42
CA LYS A 350 1.55 25.87 -7.23
C LYS A 350 1.83 24.38 -7.02
N LEU A 351 0.79 23.54 -7.07
CA LEU A 351 0.88 22.10 -6.85
C LEU A 351 1.78 21.40 -7.88
N ARG A 352 1.89 21.95 -9.09
CA ARG A 352 2.83 21.44 -10.10
C ARG A 352 4.28 21.48 -9.61
N HIS A 353 4.64 22.46 -8.80
CA HIS A 353 5.99 22.67 -8.29
C HIS A 353 6.19 22.15 -6.86
N LEU A 354 5.14 22.15 -6.04
CA LEU A 354 5.21 21.66 -4.65
C LEU A 354 5.24 20.14 -4.56
N ILE A 355 4.56 19.44 -5.47
CA ILE A 355 4.49 17.99 -5.46
C ILE A 355 5.74 17.42 -6.14
N SER A 356 6.41 16.50 -5.44
CA SER A 356 7.45 15.67 -6.03
C SER A 356 6.79 14.57 -6.87
N TRP A 357 6.62 14.84 -8.16
CA TRP A 357 6.00 13.90 -9.10
C TRP A 357 6.91 12.70 -9.34
N LEU A 358 6.34 11.51 -9.20
CA LEU A 358 7.06 10.25 -9.40
C LEU A 358 6.94 9.79 -10.85
N PRO A 359 7.94 9.05 -11.37
CA PRO A 359 7.80 8.34 -12.63
C PRO A 359 6.58 7.43 -12.62
N GLU A 360 5.81 7.48 -13.71
CA GLU A 360 4.68 6.58 -13.90
C GLU A 360 5.17 5.15 -14.13
N ARG A 361 4.45 4.15 -13.60
CA ARG A 361 4.80 2.72 -13.73
C ARG A 361 4.47 2.18 -15.13
N MET A 362 5.20 2.66 -16.14
CA MET A 362 4.98 2.36 -17.56
C MET A 362 6.08 1.53 -18.21
N SER A 363 5.71 0.88 -19.30
CA SER A 363 6.61 0.14 -20.19
C SER A 363 7.26 1.10 -21.19
N ALA A 364 8.39 1.68 -20.79
CA ALA A 364 9.12 2.69 -21.57
C ALA A 364 10.39 2.17 -22.27
N HIS A 365 10.77 0.92 -22.05
CA HIS A 365 11.99 0.36 -22.63
C HIS A 365 11.63 -0.65 -23.70
N PRO A 366 11.78 -0.31 -24.99
CA PRO A 366 11.73 -1.30 -26.05
C PRO A 366 12.83 -2.36 -25.83
N LEU A 367 12.51 -3.62 -26.10
CA LEU A 367 13.51 -4.68 -26.17
C LEU A 367 14.54 -4.28 -27.22
N ARG A 368 15.80 -4.16 -26.80
CA ARG A 368 16.91 -4.06 -27.75
C ARG A 368 16.97 -5.39 -28.49
N ILE A 369 16.44 -5.42 -29.71
CA ILE A 369 16.78 -6.48 -30.65
C ILE A 369 18.29 -6.36 -30.82
N ALA A 370 19.03 -7.43 -30.48
CA ALA A 370 20.45 -7.48 -30.80
C ALA A 370 20.59 -7.18 -32.29
N LEU A 371 21.29 -6.11 -32.64
CA LEU A 371 21.64 -5.84 -34.03
C LEU A 371 22.36 -7.10 -34.54
N PRO A 372 21.89 -7.74 -35.63
CA PRO A 372 22.68 -8.78 -36.27
C PRO A 372 23.95 -8.09 -36.79
N GLY A 373 25.11 -8.43 -36.24
CA GLY A 373 26.40 -7.98 -36.79
C GLY A 373 27.42 -7.34 -35.86
N VAL A 374 27.34 -7.51 -34.53
CA VAL A 374 28.52 -7.30 -33.69
C VAL A 374 28.99 -8.67 -33.22
N GLU A 375 29.95 -9.23 -33.97
CA GLU A 375 30.70 -10.41 -33.57
C GLU A 375 31.21 -10.21 -32.14
N ARG A 376 30.81 -11.14 -31.26
CA ARG A 376 31.50 -11.31 -29.98
C ARG A 376 32.91 -11.78 -30.30
N SER A 377 33.88 -10.87 -30.21
CA SER A 377 35.28 -11.22 -29.99
C SER A 377 35.35 -12.35 -28.97
N ARG A 378 35.83 -13.51 -29.42
CA ARG A 378 36.05 -14.69 -28.59
C ARG A 378 37.03 -14.32 -27.48
N ASN A 379 36.57 -14.31 -26.23
CA ASN A 379 37.49 -14.42 -25.11
C ASN A 379 38.09 -15.84 -25.11
N PRO A 380 39.40 -15.98 -24.89
CA PRO A 380 40.06 -17.29 -24.87
C PRO A 380 39.60 -18.09 -23.65
N ALA A 381 39.53 -19.41 -23.83
CA ALA A 381 39.09 -20.37 -22.82
C ALA A 381 39.90 -20.25 -21.51
N PRO A 382 39.28 -20.51 -20.34
CA PRO A 382 40.00 -20.52 -19.07
C PRO A 382 41.02 -21.68 -19.05
N ALA A 383 42.25 -21.36 -18.64
CA ALA A 383 43.32 -22.32 -18.45
C ALA A 383 42.94 -23.38 -17.41
N ALA A 384 43.29 -24.64 -17.68
CA ALA A 384 43.06 -25.77 -16.80
C ALA A 384 43.78 -25.61 -15.44
N PRO A 385 43.20 -26.09 -14.33
CA PRO A 385 43.83 -26.02 -13.03
C PRO A 385 45.01 -27.00 -12.94
N GLY A 386 46.19 -26.48 -12.57
CA GLY A 386 47.39 -27.27 -12.30
C GLY A 386 47.27 -28.15 -11.04
N PRO A 387 48.14 -29.16 -10.89
CA PRO A 387 48.00 -30.19 -9.86
C PRO A 387 48.30 -29.63 -8.47
N ARG A 388 47.49 -30.04 -7.49
CA ARG A 388 47.72 -29.77 -6.06
C ARG A 388 48.99 -30.49 -5.62
N GLN A 389 49.97 -29.73 -5.10
CA GLN A 389 51.05 -30.30 -4.31
C GLN A 389 50.56 -30.52 -2.87
N THR A 390 50.91 -31.68 -2.36
CA THR A 390 50.77 -32.18 -0.98
C THR A 390 51.70 -31.48 -0.01
#